data_AF-A0A919R277-F1
#
_entry.id   AF-A0A919R277-F1
#
_cell.length_a   1.000
_cell.length_b   1.000
_cell.length_c   1.000
_cell.angle_alpha   90.00
_cell.angle_beta   90.00
_cell.angle_gamma   90.00
#
_symmetry.space_group_name_H-M   'P 1'
#
loop_
_entity.id
_entity.type
_entity.pdbx_description
1 polymer ?
#
loop_
_entity_poly.entity_id
_entity_poly.type
_entity_poly.pdbx_seq_one_letter_code
_entity_poly.pdbx_strand_id
1 'polypeptide(L)'
;MEETATRAARQRLIDEFVDETFAGVDPGTPGAGIGERMRRLPDFDAENPGRAAAWRELAGLVGDPAFRARVREMALAGAASTEEPPAYDGQAVITHAGQALAGGVAPGSAAAEEVLGRILPAGLPPGDRARLADQVELFSDRRVERYWTLFTVLAGDSPAPALVPAFEWFAAALRAHG
;
A
#
# COMPACT_ATOMS: atom_id res chain seq x y z
N MET A 1 2.48 -12.64 -33.70
CA MET A 1 2.58 -13.88 -32.88
C MET A 1 3.52 -13.68 -31.69
N GLU A 2 4.66 -13.00 -31.87
CA GLU A 2 5.64 -12.70 -30.81
C GLU A 2 5.12 -11.76 -29.70
N GLU A 3 4.34 -10.74 -30.06
CA GLU A 3 3.73 -9.81 -29.10
C GLU A 3 2.68 -10.47 -28.20
N THR A 4 1.83 -11.35 -28.75
CA THR A 4 0.83 -12.12 -28.01
C THR A 4 1.48 -13.11 -27.04
N ALA A 5 2.56 -13.77 -27.46
CA ALA A 5 3.34 -14.68 -26.60
C ALA A 5 4.01 -13.92 -25.44
N THR A 6 4.54 -12.73 -25.72
CA THR A 6 5.14 -11.84 -24.71
C THR A 6 4.10 -11.37 -23.71
N ARG A 7 2.93 -10.90 -24.16
CA ARG A 7 1.81 -10.53 -23.29
C ARG A 7 1.39 -11.67 -22.36
N ALA A 8 1.23 -12.87 -22.91
CA ALA A 8 0.87 -14.03 -22.10
C ALA A 8 1.95 -14.37 -21.05
N ALA A 9 3.24 -14.17 -21.36
CA ALA A 9 4.31 -14.36 -20.40
C ALA A 9 4.26 -13.32 -19.26
N ARG A 10 3.95 -12.06 -19.57
CA ARG A 10 3.79 -10.99 -18.57
C ARG A 10 2.62 -11.28 -17.62
N GLN A 11 1.49 -11.70 -18.19
CA GLN A 11 0.32 -12.07 -17.39
C GLN A 11 0.62 -13.24 -16.46
N ARG A 12 1.26 -14.31 -16.97
CA ARG A 12 1.64 -15.47 -16.14
C ARG A 12 2.50 -15.09 -14.94
N LEU A 13 3.45 -14.18 -15.14
CA LEU A 13 4.31 -13.72 -14.04
C LEU A 13 3.53 -13.00 -12.94
N ILE A 14 2.50 -12.22 -13.29
CA ILE A 14 1.59 -11.59 -12.32
C ILE A 14 0.67 -12.63 -11.67
N ASP A 15 0.16 -13.58 -12.45
CA ASP A 15 -0.68 -14.68 -11.94
C ASP A 15 0.07 -15.50 -10.88
N GLU A 16 1.30 -15.93 -11.17
CA GLU A 16 2.17 -16.67 -10.24
C GLU A 16 2.45 -15.88 -8.96
N PHE A 17 2.70 -14.57 -9.08
CA PHE A 17 2.90 -13.69 -7.94
C PHE A 17 1.65 -13.61 -7.05
N VAL A 18 0.45 -13.44 -7.64
CA VAL A 18 -0.80 -13.38 -6.89
C VAL A 18 -1.13 -14.75 -6.27
N ASP A 19 -0.96 -15.83 -7.02
CA ASP A 19 -1.20 -17.20 -6.55
C ASP A 19 -0.36 -17.51 -5.31
N GLU A 20 0.93 -17.14 -5.30
CA GLU A 20 1.81 -17.36 -4.14
C GLU A 20 1.45 -16.46 -2.95
N THR A 21 1.26 -15.17 -3.20
CA THR A 21 1.07 -14.19 -2.12
C THR A 21 -0.29 -14.31 -1.44
N PHE A 22 -1.33 -14.73 -2.17
CA PHE A 22 -2.68 -14.95 -1.66
C PHE A 22 -3.02 -16.43 -1.40
N ALA A 23 -2.05 -17.35 -1.52
CA ALA A 23 -2.28 -18.77 -1.22
C ALA A 23 -2.84 -18.97 0.19
N GLY A 24 -4.04 -19.54 0.27
CA GLY A 24 -4.77 -19.82 1.51
C GLY A 24 -5.67 -18.69 2.03
N VAL A 25 -5.75 -17.56 1.31
CA VAL A 25 -6.71 -16.48 1.60
C VAL A 25 -8.06 -16.83 0.99
N ASP A 26 -9.12 -16.80 1.80
CA ASP A 26 -10.49 -17.07 1.33
C ASP A 26 -10.98 -15.91 0.42
N PRO A 27 -11.44 -16.18 -0.81
CA PRO A 27 -11.96 -15.16 -1.71
C PRO A 27 -13.19 -14.40 -1.17
N GLY A 28 -13.83 -14.89 -0.09
CA GLY A 28 -14.92 -14.23 0.61
C GLY A 28 -14.48 -13.27 1.74
N THR A 29 -13.19 -13.18 2.08
CA THR A 29 -12.73 -12.30 3.16
C THR A 29 -12.71 -10.83 2.75
N PRO A 30 -12.83 -9.90 3.71
CA PRO A 30 -12.53 -8.49 3.47
C PRO A 30 -11.17 -8.33 2.78
N GLY A 31 -11.12 -7.54 1.72
CA GLY A 31 -9.89 -7.35 0.93
C GLY A 31 -9.57 -8.44 -0.11
N ALA A 32 -10.35 -9.51 -0.23
CA ALA A 32 -10.14 -10.54 -1.26
C ALA A 32 -10.11 -9.99 -2.70
N GLY A 33 -10.87 -8.91 -2.97
CA GLY A 33 -10.83 -8.19 -4.24
C GLY A 33 -9.48 -7.49 -4.54
N ILE A 34 -8.54 -7.43 -3.59
CA ILE A 34 -7.18 -6.90 -3.82
C ILE A 34 -6.39 -7.85 -4.71
N GLY A 35 -6.39 -9.16 -4.41
CA GLY A 35 -5.64 -10.15 -5.20
C GLY A 35 -6.10 -10.17 -6.66
N GLU A 36 -7.42 -10.11 -6.88
CA GLU A 36 -8.00 -10.02 -8.23
C GLU A 36 -7.60 -8.73 -8.95
N ARG A 37 -7.57 -7.59 -8.26
CA ARG A 37 -7.08 -6.33 -8.85
C ARG A 37 -5.59 -6.37 -9.17
N MET A 38 -4.78 -6.97 -8.31
CA MET A 38 -3.36 -7.18 -8.57
C MET A 38 -3.17 -8.09 -9.79
N ARG A 39 -4.03 -9.09 -10.00
CA ARG A 39 -3.95 -10.02 -11.14
C ARG A 39 -4.19 -9.34 -12.49
N ARG A 40 -5.02 -8.29 -12.54
CA ARG A 40 -5.47 -7.65 -13.78
C ARG A 40 -4.45 -6.68 -14.36
N LEU A 41 -3.36 -7.23 -14.92
CA LEU A 41 -2.35 -6.44 -15.62
C LEU A 41 -3.01 -5.68 -16.81
N PRO A 42 -2.87 -4.34 -16.89
CA PRO A 42 -3.39 -3.58 -18.02
C PRO A 42 -2.74 -4.02 -19.33
N ASP A 43 -3.47 -3.87 -20.43
CA ASP A 43 -2.84 -3.88 -21.74
C ASP A 43 -1.98 -2.62 -21.90
N PHE A 44 -0.75 -2.78 -22.38
CA PHE A 44 0.15 -1.66 -22.59
C PHE A 44 1.05 -1.90 -23.81
N ASP A 45 1.28 -0.81 -24.55
CA ASP A 45 2.29 -0.78 -25.61
C ASP A 45 3.70 -0.80 -24.98
N ALA A 46 4.46 -1.86 -25.27
CA ALA A 46 5.80 -2.06 -24.77
C ALA A 46 6.89 -1.38 -25.64
N GLU A 47 6.55 -0.81 -26.79
CA GLU A 47 7.45 0.03 -27.57
C GLU A 47 7.60 1.42 -26.92
N ASN A 48 6.59 1.86 -26.18
CA ASN A 48 6.68 3.06 -25.37
C ASN A 48 7.76 2.91 -24.25
N PRO A 49 8.82 3.73 -24.24
CA PRO A 49 9.92 3.58 -23.28
C PRO A 49 9.49 3.71 -21.81
N GLY A 50 8.50 4.55 -21.53
CA GLY A 50 7.96 4.75 -20.18
C GLY A 50 7.21 3.52 -19.69
N ARG A 51 6.35 2.93 -20.52
CA ARG A 51 5.63 1.68 -20.20
C ARG A 51 6.58 0.49 -20.11
N ALA A 52 7.58 0.41 -20.99
CA ALA A 52 8.62 -0.61 -20.93
C ALA A 52 9.44 -0.51 -19.63
N ALA A 53 9.79 0.70 -19.19
CA ALA A 53 10.48 0.93 -17.92
C ALA A 53 9.59 0.55 -16.72
N ALA A 54 8.33 0.97 -16.72
CA ALA A 54 7.38 0.63 -15.66
C ALA A 54 7.17 -0.88 -15.56
N TRP A 55 7.08 -1.58 -16.69
CA TRP A 55 7.01 -3.04 -16.72
C TRP A 55 8.26 -3.70 -16.13
N ARG A 56 9.47 -3.25 -16.52
CA ARG A 56 10.72 -3.81 -15.97
C ARG A 56 10.79 -3.64 -14.46
N GLU A 57 10.38 -2.49 -13.96
CA GLU A 57 10.34 -2.22 -12.52
C GLU A 57 9.31 -3.10 -11.81
N LEU A 58 8.10 -3.23 -12.37
CA LEU A 58 7.04 -4.09 -11.82
C LEU A 58 7.49 -5.56 -11.79
N ALA A 59 8.09 -6.05 -12.88
CA ALA A 59 8.62 -7.40 -12.97
C ALA A 59 9.76 -7.65 -11.95
N GLY A 60 10.63 -6.66 -11.74
CA GLY A 60 11.64 -6.71 -10.69
C GLY A 60 11.02 -6.77 -9.29
N LEU A 61 9.97 -5.97 -9.06
CA LEU A 61 9.29 -5.91 -7.77
C LEU A 61 8.56 -7.22 -7.43
N VAL A 62 7.75 -7.75 -8.33
CA VAL A 62 7.06 -9.04 -8.12
C VAL A 62 8.02 -10.24 -8.16
N GLY A 63 9.25 -10.06 -8.64
CA GLY A 63 10.34 -11.04 -8.54
C GLY A 63 11.12 -10.98 -7.22
N ASP A 64 10.96 -9.92 -6.42
CA ASP A 64 11.65 -9.76 -5.13
C ASP A 64 11.00 -10.63 -4.03
N PRO A 65 11.71 -11.60 -3.43
CA PRO A 65 11.18 -12.42 -2.34
C PRO A 65 10.74 -11.60 -1.12
N ALA A 66 11.42 -10.48 -0.81
CA ALA A 66 11.06 -9.64 0.32
C ALA A 66 9.75 -8.88 0.06
N PHE A 67 9.49 -8.50 -1.20
CA PHE A 67 8.21 -7.92 -1.59
C PHE A 67 7.08 -8.96 -1.53
N ARG A 68 7.30 -10.17 -2.05
CA ARG A 68 6.34 -11.28 -1.95
C ARG A 68 5.96 -11.59 -0.49
N ALA A 69 6.96 -11.71 0.38
CA ALA A 69 6.75 -11.94 1.80
C ALA A 69 5.89 -10.83 2.42
N ARG A 70 6.14 -9.56 2.05
CA ARG A 70 5.37 -8.44 2.56
C ARG A 70 3.92 -8.44 2.09
N VAL A 71 3.68 -8.67 0.80
CA VAL A 71 2.32 -8.73 0.26
C VAL A 71 1.54 -9.90 0.87
N ARG A 72 2.21 -11.04 1.09
CA ARG A 72 1.62 -12.18 1.80
C ARG A 72 1.24 -11.85 3.24
N GLU A 73 2.12 -11.19 3.98
CA GLU A 73 1.83 -10.74 5.35
C GLU A 73 0.60 -9.83 5.38
N MET A 74 0.53 -8.84 4.48
CA MET A 74 -0.62 -7.95 4.34
C MET A 74 -1.90 -8.68 3.93
N ALA A 75 -1.81 -9.66 3.02
CA ALA A 75 -2.95 -10.44 2.58
C ALA A 75 -3.53 -11.30 3.71
N LEU A 76 -2.68 -11.97 4.49
CA LEU A 76 -3.10 -12.76 5.65
C LEU A 76 -3.69 -11.88 6.75
N ALA A 77 -3.07 -10.72 7.03
CA ALA A 77 -3.58 -9.77 8.01
C ALA A 77 -4.92 -9.16 7.59
N GLY A 78 -5.09 -8.83 6.31
CA GLY A 78 -6.35 -8.35 5.75
C GLY A 78 -7.46 -9.40 5.84
N ALA A 79 -7.14 -10.67 5.55
CA ALA A 79 -8.08 -11.78 5.64
C ALA A 79 -8.53 -12.08 7.09
N ALA A 80 -7.63 -11.88 8.06
CA ALA A 80 -7.92 -12.06 9.49
C ALA A 80 -8.64 -10.87 10.13
N SER A 81 -8.68 -9.71 9.45
CA SER A 81 -9.28 -8.49 9.99
C SER A 81 -10.81 -8.56 9.96
N THR A 82 -11.43 -8.49 11.14
CA THR A 82 -12.89 -8.49 11.32
C THR A 82 -13.45 -7.07 11.19
N GLU A 83 -13.49 -6.52 9.97
CA GLU A 83 -14.29 -5.34 9.50
C GLU A 83 -14.50 -4.08 10.38
N GLU A 84 -13.91 -3.95 11.56
CA GLU A 84 -13.99 -2.70 12.32
C GLU A 84 -13.19 -1.64 11.56
N PRO A 85 -13.82 -0.52 11.15
CA PRO A 85 -13.12 0.58 10.52
C PRO A 85 -11.96 1.00 11.44
N PRO A 86 -10.78 1.31 10.87
CA PRO A 86 -9.68 1.81 11.68
C PRO A 86 -10.16 3.01 12.50
N ALA A 87 -9.63 3.15 13.71
CA ALA A 87 -9.99 4.23 14.63
C ALA A 87 -9.48 5.63 14.17
N TYR A 88 -9.19 5.81 12.88
CA TYR A 88 -8.79 7.06 12.26
C TYR A 88 -9.46 7.26 10.90
N ASP A 89 -9.63 8.51 10.51
CA ASP A 89 -10.03 8.88 9.15
C ASP A 89 -8.79 8.95 8.24
N GLY A 90 -8.74 8.10 7.20
CA GLY A 90 -7.64 8.07 6.24
C GLY A 90 -7.47 9.39 5.47
N GLN A 91 -8.56 10.13 5.21
CA GLN A 91 -8.48 11.43 4.57
C GLN A 91 -7.88 12.49 5.50
N ALA A 92 -8.20 12.41 6.79
CA ALA A 92 -7.59 13.25 7.82
C ALA A 92 -6.08 12.95 7.95
N VAL A 93 -5.66 11.68 7.84
CA VAL A 93 -4.23 11.31 7.78
C VAL A 93 -3.57 11.99 6.58
N ILE A 94 -4.07 11.76 5.36
CA ILE A 94 -3.49 12.33 4.14
C ILE A 94 -3.37 13.85 4.25
N THR A 95 -4.39 14.52 4.76
CA THR A 95 -4.42 15.98 4.88
C THR A 95 -3.47 16.46 5.96
N HIS A 96 -3.65 16.03 7.21
CA HIS A 96 -2.96 16.62 8.35
C HIS A 96 -1.55 16.06 8.56
N ALA A 97 -1.37 14.74 8.44
CA ALA A 97 -0.03 14.15 8.49
C ALA A 97 0.79 14.52 7.26
N GLY A 98 0.16 14.59 6.07
CA GLY A 98 0.83 15.06 4.85
C GLY A 98 1.33 16.50 4.97
N GLN A 99 0.53 17.41 5.52
CA GLN A 99 0.94 18.79 5.81
C GLN A 99 2.07 18.85 6.83
N ALA A 100 1.97 18.08 7.92
CA ALA A 100 2.99 18.03 8.97
C ALA A 100 4.34 17.53 8.42
N LEU A 101 4.31 16.46 7.62
CA LEU A 101 5.48 15.91 6.94
C LEU A 101 6.11 16.94 6.00
N ALA A 102 5.30 17.58 5.14
CA ALA A 102 5.78 18.61 4.21
C ALA A 102 6.38 19.83 4.93
N GLY A 103 5.86 20.16 6.12
CA GLY A 103 6.38 21.20 6.99
C GLY A 103 7.59 20.80 7.84
N GLY A 104 8.05 19.55 7.75
CA GLY A 104 9.19 19.06 8.52
C GLY A 104 8.91 18.87 10.02
N VAL A 105 7.65 18.69 10.41
CA VAL A 105 7.27 18.44 11.81
C VAL A 105 7.79 17.07 12.24
N ALA A 106 8.60 17.03 13.29
CA ALA A 106 9.10 15.78 13.85
C ALA A 106 7.95 14.99 14.51
N PRO A 107 7.78 13.68 14.24
CA PRO A 107 6.67 12.89 14.78
C PRO A 107 6.59 12.83 16.31
N GLY A 108 7.69 13.04 17.03
CA GLY A 108 7.72 13.08 18.51
C GLY A 108 7.65 14.50 19.11
N SER A 109 7.32 15.51 18.32
CA SER A 109 7.22 16.89 18.80
C SER A 109 5.85 17.19 19.40
N ALA A 110 5.75 18.22 20.25
CA ALA A 110 4.45 18.69 20.75
C ALA A 110 3.48 19.08 19.62
N ALA A 111 4.00 19.62 18.51
CA ALA A 111 3.19 19.92 17.32
C ALA A 111 2.63 18.65 16.64
N ALA A 112 3.31 17.51 16.75
CA ALA A 112 2.78 16.24 16.24
C ALA A 112 1.61 15.73 17.08
N GLU A 113 1.63 15.90 18.41
CA GLU A 113 0.48 15.57 19.27
C GLU A 113 -0.76 16.41 18.90
N GLU A 114 -0.59 17.69 18.56
CA GLU A 114 -1.68 18.53 18.07
C GLU A 114 -2.26 18.03 16.74
N VAL A 115 -1.41 17.50 15.86
CA VAL A 115 -1.84 16.90 14.59
C VAL A 115 -2.58 15.59 14.83
N LEU A 116 -2.11 14.73 15.75
CA LEU A 116 -2.80 13.51 16.15
C LEU A 116 -4.21 13.81 16.68
N GLY A 117 -4.37 14.88 17.46
CA GLY A 117 -5.68 15.34 17.95
C GLY A 117 -6.68 15.76 16.86
N ARG A 118 -6.22 16.00 15.61
CA ARG A 118 -7.08 16.28 14.45
C ARG A 118 -7.46 15.03 13.66
N ILE A 119 -6.72 13.94 13.84
CA ILE A 119 -6.88 12.69 13.10
C ILE A 119 -7.64 11.65 13.94
N LEU A 120 -7.28 11.56 15.22
CA LEU A 120 -7.82 10.56 16.15
C LEU A 120 -9.11 11.06 16.81
N PRO A 121 -10.04 10.15 17.14
CA PRO A 121 -11.14 10.47 18.03
C PRO A 121 -10.62 10.87 19.41
N ALA A 122 -11.34 11.78 20.06
CA ALA A 122 -10.99 12.23 21.41
C ALA A 122 -11.00 11.05 22.40
N GLY A 123 -9.94 10.93 23.20
CA GLY A 123 -9.87 9.96 24.31
C GLY A 123 -9.37 8.57 23.96
N LEU A 124 -8.74 8.35 22.79
CA LEU A 124 -8.08 7.08 22.47
C LEU A 124 -6.95 6.79 23.49
N PRO A 125 -7.02 5.70 24.28
CA PRO A 125 -5.99 5.34 25.25
C PRO A 125 -4.60 5.14 24.63
N PRO A 126 -3.50 5.41 25.36
CA PRO A 126 -2.14 5.22 24.84
C PRO A 126 -1.86 3.80 24.31
N GLY A 127 -2.29 2.76 25.04
CA GLY A 127 -2.17 1.36 24.59
C GLY A 127 -2.90 1.04 23.28
N ASP A 128 -3.97 1.78 22.96
CA ASP A 128 -4.66 1.67 21.67
C ASP A 128 -3.93 2.40 20.54
N ARG A 129 -3.17 3.45 20.85
CA ARG A 129 -2.31 4.15 19.86
C ARG A 129 -1.16 3.27 19.40
N ALA A 130 -0.52 2.52 20.30
CA ALA A 130 0.55 1.59 19.94
C ALA A 130 0.05 0.48 19.01
N ARG A 131 -1.10 -0.14 19.33
CA ARG A 131 -1.75 -1.13 18.47
C ARG A 131 -2.18 -0.53 17.13
N LEU A 132 -2.64 0.72 17.12
CA LEU A 132 -3.00 1.41 15.88
C LEU A 132 -1.77 1.67 15.01
N ALA A 133 -0.63 2.04 15.62
CA ALA A 133 0.62 2.20 14.89
C ALA A 133 1.04 0.88 14.22
N ASP A 134 0.97 -0.26 14.93
CA ASP A 134 1.24 -1.58 14.35
C ASP A 134 0.36 -1.84 13.11
N GLN A 135 -0.93 -1.51 13.19
CA GLN A 135 -1.88 -1.68 12.07
C GLN A 135 -1.53 -0.76 10.89
N VAL A 136 -1.24 0.52 11.15
CA VAL A 136 -0.89 1.48 10.09
C VAL A 136 0.42 1.06 9.41
N GLU A 137 1.45 0.68 10.17
CA GLU A 137 2.72 0.17 9.65
C GLU A 137 2.52 -1.11 8.83
N LEU A 138 1.61 -1.98 9.26
CA LEU A 138 1.30 -3.21 8.54
C LEU A 138 0.73 -2.94 7.13
N PHE A 139 -0.15 -1.95 7.00
CA PHE A 139 -0.79 -1.64 5.71
C PHE A 139 -0.12 -0.51 4.91
N SER A 140 0.97 0.08 5.43
CA SER A 140 1.72 1.15 4.78
C SER A 140 3.08 0.67 4.29
N ASP A 141 3.17 0.26 3.03
CA ASP A 141 4.44 -0.12 2.40
C ASP A 141 4.61 0.63 1.07
N ARG A 142 5.72 1.39 0.95
CA ARG A 142 6.02 2.21 -0.23
C ARG A 142 6.18 1.39 -1.51
N ARG A 143 6.60 0.13 -1.41
CA ARG A 143 6.71 -0.78 -2.57
C ARG A 143 5.34 -1.24 -3.03
N VAL A 144 4.40 -1.47 -2.10
CA VAL A 144 3.00 -1.77 -2.46
C VAL A 144 2.33 -0.56 -3.11
N GLU A 145 2.58 0.65 -2.61
CA GLU A 145 2.15 1.88 -3.29
C GLU A 145 2.79 2.01 -4.69
N ARG A 146 4.08 1.66 -4.80
CA ARG A 146 4.79 1.67 -6.08
C ARG A 146 4.21 0.66 -7.07
N TYR A 147 3.79 -0.52 -6.62
CA TYR A 147 3.08 -1.50 -7.45
C TYR A 147 1.85 -0.87 -8.13
N TRP A 148 1.00 -0.20 -7.34
CA TRP A 148 -0.21 0.45 -7.87
C TRP A 148 0.13 1.63 -8.79
N THR A 149 1.13 2.41 -8.42
CA THR A 149 1.67 3.49 -9.27
C THR A 149 2.10 2.97 -10.64
N LEU A 150 2.81 1.84 -10.69
CA LEU A 150 3.26 1.22 -11.93
C LEU A 150 2.08 0.69 -12.75
N PHE A 151 1.05 0.13 -12.10
CA PHE A 151 -0.21 -0.24 -12.77
C PHE A 151 -0.87 0.97 -13.45
N THR A 152 -0.96 2.12 -12.77
CA THR A 152 -1.50 3.35 -13.36
C THR A 152 -0.69 3.82 -14.57
N VAL A 153 0.65 3.79 -14.48
CA VAL A 153 1.52 4.14 -15.62
C VAL A 153 1.36 3.18 -16.80
N LEU A 154 1.23 1.88 -16.54
CA LEU A 154 1.01 0.87 -17.58
C LEU A 154 -0.35 1.07 -18.27
N ALA A 155 -1.39 1.42 -17.52
CA ALA A 155 -2.70 1.79 -18.06
C ALA A 155 -2.64 3.07 -18.93
N GLY A 156 -1.59 3.89 -18.79
CA GLY A 156 -1.42 5.14 -19.53
C GLY A 156 -1.88 6.39 -18.80
N ASP A 157 -2.21 6.25 -17.51
CA ASP A 157 -2.70 7.35 -16.68
C ASP A 157 -1.56 7.98 -15.86
N SER A 158 -1.82 9.19 -15.36
CA SER A 158 -0.91 9.84 -14.41
C SER A 158 -1.17 9.34 -12.99
N PRO A 159 -0.15 8.84 -12.27
CA PRO A 159 -0.33 8.38 -10.91
C PRO A 159 -0.64 9.54 -9.97
N ALA A 160 -1.43 9.25 -8.93
CA ALA A 160 -1.68 10.17 -7.84
C ALA A 160 -0.40 10.41 -7.00
N PRO A 161 -0.34 11.50 -6.21
CA PRO A 161 0.73 11.71 -5.25
C PRO A 161 0.86 10.55 -4.26
N ALA A 162 2.09 10.30 -3.80
CA ALA A 162 2.37 9.30 -2.77
C ALA A 162 1.64 9.63 -1.46
N LEU A 163 0.95 8.63 -0.92
CA LEU A 163 0.17 8.68 0.31
C LEU A 163 0.91 8.01 1.46
N VAL A 164 1.64 6.91 1.20
CA VAL A 164 2.33 6.13 2.24
C VAL A 164 3.23 6.97 3.15
N PRO A 165 4.00 7.97 2.67
CA PRO A 165 4.80 8.80 3.56
C PRO A 165 4.00 9.50 4.67
N ALA A 166 2.75 9.92 4.38
CA ALA A 166 1.89 10.52 5.39
C ALA A 166 1.43 9.50 6.45
N PHE A 167 1.14 8.26 6.04
CA PHE A 167 0.80 7.18 6.95
C PHE A 167 1.99 6.70 7.79
N GLU A 168 3.19 6.64 7.21
CA GLU A 168 4.43 6.35 7.95
C GLU A 168 4.72 7.43 9.00
N TRP A 169 4.54 8.71 8.66
CA TRP A 169 4.65 9.81 9.61
C TRP A 169 3.63 9.67 10.74
N PHE A 170 2.38 9.32 10.39
CA PHE A 170 1.30 9.14 11.35
C PHE A 170 1.58 7.98 12.31
N ALA A 171 2.04 6.83 11.82
CA ALA A 171 2.46 5.71 12.66
C ALA A 171 3.61 6.11 13.60
N ALA A 172 4.63 6.80 13.10
CA ALA A 172 5.74 7.27 13.92
C ALA A 172 5.28 8.23 15.03
N ALA A 173 4.29 9.09 14.75
CA ALA A 173 3.70 9.98 15.74
C ALA A 173 2.89 9.21 16.79
N LEU A 174 2.08 8.22 16.37
CA LEU A 174 1.35 7.34 17.29
C LEU A 174 2.29 6.61 18.25
N ARG A 175 3.45 6.14 17.78
CA ARG A 175 4.48 5.49 18.61
C ARG A 175 5.12 6.45 19.61
N ALA A 176 5.41 7.67 19.18
CA ALA A 176 6.09 8.66 20.01
C ALA A 176 5.18 9.19 21.15
N HIS A 177 3.86 9.07 20.98
CA HIS A 177 2.86 9.61 21.89
C HIS A 177 1.83 8.56 22.36
N GLY A 178 2.22 7.29 22.37
CA GLY A 178 1.42 6.13 22.81
C GLY A 178 1.97 5.44 24.05
#